data_AF-A0A948B3V7-F1
#
_entry.id   AF-A0A948B3V7-F1
#
_cell.length_a   1.000
_cell.length_b   1.000
_cell.length_c   1.000
_cell.angle_alpha   90.00
_cell.angle_beta   90.00
_cell.angle_gamma   90.00
#
_symmetry.space_group_name_H-M   'P 1'
#
loop_
_entity.id
_entity.type
_entity.pdbx_description
1 polymer ?
#
loop_
_entity_poly.entity_id
_entity_poly.type
_entity_poly.pdbx_seq_one_letter_code
_entity_poly.pdbx_strand_id
1 'polypeptide(L)'
;MSSVARKILMNTGAQIAAKGVLAVIGFVTVKIITNYLQVKGYGYYTGVYDFIAFFGIASDMGLYTIAVREMARDEESIEKIIGNVLSIRTILVFCTMALALITSFLYFPKGTDIMLPLAVAVGASATVFALLTGTISTVLQVNYKMQYNA
;
A
#
# COMPACT_ATOMS: atom_id res chain seq x y z
N MET A 1 25.17 1.39 -29.83
CA MET A 1 25.10 1.45 -28.35
C MET A 1 23.80 0.79 -27.92
N SER A 2 23.88 -0.18 -27.00
CA SER A 2 22.92 -1.27 -26.81
C SER A 2 21.48 -0.81 -26.51
N SER A 3 20.52 -1.42 -27.20
CA SER A 3 19.05 -1.26 -26.99
C SER A 3 18.65 -1.28 -25.50
N VAL A 4 19.37 -2.06 -24.70
CA VAL A 4 19.17 -2.20 -23.25
C VAL A 4 19.47 -0.91 -22.48
N ALA A 5 20.57 -0.21 -22.77
CA ALA A 5 20.96 1.01 -22.05
C ALA A 5 19.94 2.14 -22.26
N ARG A 6 19.44 2.32 -23.51
CA ARG A 6 18.37 3.28 -23.82
C ARG A 6 17.07 2.92 -23.11
N LYS A 7 16.71 1.63 -23.04
CA LYS A 7 15.50 1.14 -22.38
C LYS A 7 15.54 1.37 -20.88
N ILE A 8 16.69 1.13 -20.24
CA ILE A 8 16.92 1.41 -18.82
C ILE A 8 16.80 2.92 -18.56
N LEU A 9 17.51 3.75 -19.32
CA LEU A 9 17.47 5.21 -19.16
C LEU A 9 16.05 5.78 -19.29
N MET A 10 15.27 5.31 -20.27
CA MET A 10 13.91 5.80 -20.50
C MET A 10 12.94 5.36 -19.39
N ASN A 11 13.04 4.11 -18.90
CA ASN A 11 12.23 3.64 -17.77
C ASN A 11 12.59 4.35 -16.46
N THR A 12 13.88 4.51 -16.17
CA THR A 12 14.35 5.22 -14.97
C THR A 12 13.95 6.70 -15.02
N GLY A 13 14.09 7.35 -16.18
CA GLY A 13 13.64 8.72 -16.38
C GLY A 13 12.13 8.89 -16.15
N ALA A 14 11.32 7.97 -16.68
CA ALA A 14 9.88 7.95 -16.46
C ALA A 14 9.52 7.76 -14.96
N GLN A 15 10.20 6.84 -14.26
CA GLN A 15 9.98 6.63 -12.83
C GLN A 15 10.36 7.83 -11.98
N ILE A 16 11.47 8.50 -12.30
CA ILE A 16 11.88 9.74 -11.60
C ILE A 16 10.85 10.84 -11.82
N ALA A 17 10.40 11.02 -13.07
CA ALA A 17 9.37 12.00 -13.39
C ALA A 17 8.06 11.71 -12.65
N ALA A 18 7.59 10.46 -12.64
CA ALA A 18 6.39 10.05 -11.92
C ALA A 18 6.51 10.29 -10.40
N LYS A 19 7.65 9.93 -9.79
CA LYS A 19 7.92 10.24 -8.37
C LYS A 19 7.95 11.74 -8.10
N GLY A 20 8.50 12.54 -9.01
CA GLY A 20 8.49 13.99 -8.92
C GLY A 20 7.06 14.55 -8.91
N VAL A 21 6.22 14.10 -9.84
CA VAL A 21 4.80 14.49 -9.90
C VAL A 21 4.06 14.07 -8.63
N LEU A 22 4.26 12.83 -8.16
CA LEU A 22 3.67 12.34 -6.91
C LEU A 22 4.09 13.18 -5.71
N ALA A 23 5.36 13.59 -5.63
CA ALA A 23 5.86 14.45 -4.55
C ALA A 23 5.19 15.83 -4.56
N VAL A 24 5.03 16.45 -5.73
CA VAL A 24 4.33 17.74 -5.87
C VAL A 24 2.86 17.61 -5.47
N ILE A 25 2.18 16.55 -5.92
CA ILE A 25 0.78 16.27 -5.54
C ILE A 25 0.67 16.06 -4.03
N GLY A 26 1.60 15.32 -3.43
CA GLY A 26 1.67 15.10 -1.99
C GLY A 26 1.80 16.41 -1.22
N PHE A 27 2.70 17.29 -1.65
CA PHE A 27 2.90 18.60 -1.03
C PHE A 27 1.64 19.49 -1.10
N VAL A 28 0.98 19.53 -2.26
CA VAL A 28 -0.28 20.28 -2.43
C VAL A 28 -1.39 19.69 -1.56
N THR A 29 -1.48 18.36 -1.49
CA THR A 29 -2.45 17.64 -0.65
C THR A 29 -2.28 18.00 0.82
N VAL A 30 -1.05 17.96 1.35
CA VAL A 30 -0.77 18.34 2.74
C VAL A 30 -1.19 19.79 2.99
N LYS A 31 -0.84 20.72 2.10
CA LYS A 31 -1.24 22.12 2.22
C LYS A 31 -2.76 22.28 2.29
N ILE A 32 -3.52 21.57 1.45
CA ILE A 32 -4.99 21.62 1.45
C ILE A 32 -5.53 21.07 2.78
N ILE A 33 -5.11 19.88 3.18
CA ILE A 33 -5.61 19.23 4.40
C ILE A 33 -5.32 20.09 5.63
N THR A 34 -4.09 20.60 5.79
CA THR A 34 -3.73 21.43 6.95
C THR A 34 -4.52 22.76 7.00
N ASN A 35 -4.84 23.36 5.85
CA ASN A 35 -5.66 24.58 5.81
C ASN A 35 -7.14 24.30 6.14
N TYR A 36 -7.72 23.21 5.62
CA TYR A 36 -9.13 22.90 5.82
C TYR A 36 -9.42 22.29 7.21
N LEU A 37 -8.60 21.35 7.67
CA LEU A 37 -8.83 20.63 8.93
C LEU A 37 -8.25 21.38 10.14
N GLN A 38 -7.42 22.39 9.90
CA GLN A 38 -6.66 23.11 10.93
C GLN A 38 -5.83 22.15 11.80
N VAL A 39 -5.20 22.65 12.87
CA VAL A 39 -4.23 21.87 13.68
C VAL A 39 -4.89 20.63 14.32
N LYS A 40 -6.09 20.79 14.89
CA LYS A 40 -6.77 19.71 15.61
C LYS A 40 -7.23 18.59 14.67
N GLY A 41 -7.83 18.93 13.52
CA GLY A 41 -8.29 17.94 12.55
C GLY A 41 -7.13 17.22 11.85
N TYR A 42 -6.04 17.94 11.56
CA TYR A 42 -4.83 17.32 11.00
C TYR A 42 -4.19 16.30 11.97
N GLY A 43 -4.23 16.57 13.28
CA GLY A 43 -3.80 15.63 14.31
C GLY A 43 -4.60 14.32 14.29
N TYR A 44 -5.93 14.40 14.21
CA TYR A 44 -6.77 13.21 14.08
C TYR A 44 -6.54 12.47 12.76
N TYR A 45 -6.44 13.20 11.64
CA TYR A 45 -6.13 12.61 10.34
C TYR A 45 -4.82 11.81 10.38
N THR A 46 -3.75 12.43 10.88
CA THR A 46 -2.42 11.79 10.95
C THR A 46 -2.45 10.59 11.88
N GLY A 47 -3.09 10.71 13.06
CA GLY A 47 -3.22 9.61 14.00
C GLY A 47 -3.99 8.40 13.44
N VAL A 48 -5.03 8.63 12.64
CA VAL A 48 -5.75 7.56 11.93
C VAL A 48 -4.85 6.86 10.91
N TYR A 49 -4.10 7.63 10.11
CA TYR A 49 -3.18 7.06 9.13
C TYR A 49 -2.04 6.27 9.79
N ASP A 50 -1.43 6.80 10.85
CA ASP A 50 -0.39 6.12 11.60
C ASP A 50 -0.91 4.81 12.22
N PHE A 51 -2.12 4.85 12.80
CA PHE A 51 -2.79 3.68 13.35
C PHE A 51 -3.00 2.59 12.28
N ILE A 52 -3.55 2.95 11.11
CA ILE A 52 -3.76 1.99 10.02
C ILE A 52 -2.41 1.47 9.47
N ALA A 53 -1.38 2.32 9.40
CA ALA A 53 -0.06 1.95 8.90
C ALA A 53 0.57 0.81 9.71
N PHE A 54 0.39 0.78 11.04
CA PHE A 54 0.85 -0.34 11.88
C PHE A 54 0.22 -1.67 11.45
N PHE A 55 -1.10 -1.71 11.21
CA PHE A 55 -1.77 -2.90 10.70
C PHE A 55 -1.38 -3.22 9.26
N GLY A 56 -1.09 -2.20 8.45
CA GLY A 56 -0.57 -2.35 7.09
C GLY A 56 0.78 -3.07 7.07
N ILE A 57 1.70 -2.72 7.97
CA ILE A 57 2.99 -3.42 8.11
C ILE A 57 2.75 -4.87 8.53
N ALA A 58 1.86 -5.09 9.50
CA ALA A 58 1.50 -6.45 9.92
C ALA A 58 0.85 -7.26 8.79
N SER A 59 0.19 -6.61 7.82
CA SER A 59 -0.47 -7.28 6.69
C SER A 59 0.47 -7.77 5.59
N ASP A 60 1.74 -7.36 5.60
CA ASP A 60 2.71 -7.81 4.60
C ASP A 60 3.44 -9.09 5.04
N MET A 61 3.61 -9.34 6.35
CA MET A 61 4.26 -10.54 6.95
C MET A 61 5.54 -11.06 6.25
N GLY A 62 6.23 -10.23 5.46
CA GLY A 62 7.36 -10.67 4.64
C GLY A 62 6.97 -11.59 3.47
N LEU A 63 5.70 -11.63 3.06
CA LEU A 63 5.19 -12.42 1.93
C LEU A 63 5.99 -12.20 0.65
N TYR A 64 6.48 -10.98 0.43
CA TYR A 64 7.35 -10.68 -0.70
C TYR A 64 8.65 -11.51 -0.69
N THR A 65 9.36 -11.54 0.44
CA THR A 65 10.61 -12.30 0.60
C THR A 65 10.38 -13.80 0.42
N ILE A 66 9.26 -14.31 0.96
CA ILE A 66 8.87 -15.72 0.81
C ILE A 66 8.59 -16.03 -0.67
N ALA A 67 7.83 -15.18 -1.34
CA ALA A 67 7.49 -15.34 -2.75
C ALA A 67 8.75 -15.37 -3.63
N VAL A 68 9.66 -14.41 -3.46
CA VAL A 68 10.93 -14.35 -4.20
C VAL A 68 11.78 -15.59 -3.95
N ARG A 69 11.88 -16.03 -2.69
CA ARG A 69 12.66 -17.22 -2.32
C ARG A 69 12.10 -18.49 -2.95
N GLU A 70 10.79 -18.69 -2.94
CA GLU A 70 10.19 -19.90 -3.54
C GLU A 70 10.22 -19.87 -5.06
N MET A 71 10.00 -18.70 -5.69
CA MET A 71 10.12 -18.58 -7.15
C MET A 71 11.55 -18.82 -7.64
N ALA A 72 12.57 -18.45 -6.84
CA ALA A 72 13.98 -18.73 -7.16
C ALA A 72 14.35 -20.22 -6.96
N ARG A 73 13.55 -20.98 -6.21
CA ARG A 73 13.81 -22.40 -5.92
C ARG A 73 13.16 -23.32 -6.95
N ASP A 74 11.97 -22.97 -7.42
CA ASP A 74 11.18 -23.77 -8.35
C ASP A 74 10.56 -22.88 -9.43
N GLU A 75 11.26 -22.77 -10.57
CA GLU A 75 10.83 -21.95 -11.70
C GLU A 75 9.64 -22.54 -12.47
N GLU A 76 9.40 -23.85 -12.40
CA GLU A 76 8.24 -24.48 -13.06
C GLU A 76 6.92 -24.16 -12.34
N SER A 77 6.98 -23.87 -11.04
CA SER A 77 5.81 -23.64 -10.19
C SER A 77 5.48 -22.15 -9.94
N ILE A 78 6.10 -21.21 -10.66
CA ILE A 78 5.96 -19.75 -10.42
C ILE A 78 4.49 -19.30 -10.39
N GLU A 79 3.66 -19.72 -11.36
CA GLU A 79 2.25 -19.33 -11.43
C GLU A 79 1.47 -19.77 -10.18
N LYS A 80 1.74 -20.98 -9.68
CA LYS A 80 1.11 -21.52 -8.47
C LYS A 80 1.58 -20.80 -7.22
N ILE A 81 2.88 -20.48 -7.12
CA ILE A 81 3.46 -19.71 -6.00
C ILE A 81 2.80 -18.34 -5.93
N ILE A 82 2.67 -17.66 -7.07
CA ILE A 82 2.02 -16.36 -7.17
C ILE A 82 0.55 -16.42 -6.74
N GLY A 83 -0.20 -17.43 -7.21
CA GLY A 83 -1.60 -17.62 -6.82
C GLY A 83 -1.77 -17.83 -5.31
N ASN A 84 -0.88 -18.62 -4.70
CA ASN A 84 -0.86 -18.84 -3.25
C ASN A 84 -0.51 -17.57 -2.49
N VAL A 85 0.54 -16.85 -2.88
CA VAL A 85 0.97 -15.60 -2.25
C VAL A 85 -0.13 -14.54 -2.32
N LEU A 86 -0.79 -14.40 -3.47
CA LEU A 86 -1.90 -13.47 -3.64
C LEU A 86 -3.09 -13.84 -2.74
N SER A 87 -3.42 -15.13 -2.64
CA SER A 87 -4.51 -15.63 -1.80
C SER A 87 -4.22 -15.39 -0.31
N ILE A 88 -3.04 -15.76 0.17
CA ILE A 88 -2.61 -15.55 1.55
C ILE A 88 -2.59 -14.06 1.87
N ARG A 89 -2.04 -13.23 0.99
CA ARG A 89 -1.99 -11.78 1.18
C ARG A 89 -3.37 -11.16 1.23
N THR A 90 -4.29 -11.59 0.38
CA THR A 90 -5.67 -11.11 0.39
C THR A 90 -6.31 -11.40 1.75
N ILE A 91 -6.25 -12.65 2.22
CA ILE A 91 -6.79 -13.04 3.54
C ILE A 91 -6.16 -12.21 4.65
N LEU A 92 -4.84 -12.06 4.63
CA LEU A 92 -4.10 -11.36 5.67
C LEU A 92 -4.44 -9.86 5.72
N VAL A 93 -4.56 -9.20 4.57
CA VAL A 93 -4.98 -7.79 4.48
C VAL A 93 -6.41 -7.62 5.02
N PHE A 94 -7.35 -8.50 4.65
CA PHE A 94 -8.70 -8.44 5.19
C PHE A 94 -8.73 -8.69 6.71
N CYS A 95 -8.01 -9.69 7.21
CA CYS A 95 -7.95 -9.98 8.64
C CYS A 95 -7.34 -8.82 9.45
N THR A 96 -6.19 -8.29 9.02
CA THR A 96 -5.51 -7.19 9.71
C THR A 96 -6.32 -5.89 9.68
N MET A 97 -6.98 -5.56 8.55
CA MET A 97 -7.83 -4.37 8.46
C MET A 97 -9.14 -4.54 9.24
N ALA A 98 -9.71 -5.74 9.29
CA ALA A 98 -10.85 -6.02 10.17
C ALA A 98 -10.47 -5.87 11.65
N LEU A 99 -9.28 -6.34 12.04
CA LEU A 99 -8.75 -6.13 13.39
C LEU A 99 -8.53 -4.64 13.68
N ALA A 100 -8.02 -3.86 12.74
CA ALA A 100 -7.86 -2.41 12.87
C ALA A 100 -9.23 -1.73 13.13
N LEU A 101 -10.27 -2.15 12.42
CA LEU A 101 -11.63 -1.64 12.62
C LEU A 101 -12.17 -1.99 14.01
N ILE A 102 -12.11 -3.26 14.40
CA ILE A 102 -12.61 -3.73 15.70
C ILE A 102 -11.88 -3.03 16.84
N THR A 103 -10.56 -2.94 16.77
CA THR A 103 -9.74 -2.27 17.79
C THR A 103 -10.02 -0.77 17.86
N SER A 104 -10.26 -0.11 16.72
CA SER A 104 -10.72 1.29 16.70
C SER A 104 -12.06 1.47 17.41
N PHE A 105 -13.05 0.60 17.17
CA PHE A 105 -14.33 0.70 17.88
C PHE A 105 -14.23 0.40 19.38
N LEU A 106 -13.25 -0.39 19.80
CA LEU A 106 -13.02 -0.72 21.21
C LEU A 106 -12.28 0.39 21.96
N TYR A 107 -11.26 1.01 21.33
CA TYR A 107 -10.42 2.05 21.93
C TYR A 107 -11.01 3.45 21.89
N PHE A 108 -11.99 3.72 21.03
CA PHE A 108 -12.74 4.97 20.98
C PHE A 108 -14.19 4.71 21.42
N PRO A 109 -14.48 4.67 22.74
CA PRO A 109 -15.83 4.43 23.23
C PRO A 109 -16.77 5.56 22.82
N LYS A 110 -18.06 5.21 22.75
CA LYS A 110 -19.23 5.93 22.19
C LYS A 110 -19.52 7.37 22.70
N GLY A 111 -18.58 8.06 23.33
CA GLY A 111 -18.70 9.44 23.81
C GLY A 111 -17.80 10.46 23.11
N THR A 112 -16.89 10.04 22.22
CA THR A 112 -16.00 10.93 21.46
C THR A 112 -16.36 10.82 19.99
N ASP A 113 -16.55 11.95 19.30
CA ASP A 113 -16.94 12.11 17.89
C ASP A 113 -16.92 10.84 17.04
N ILE A 114 -18.10 10.37 16.62
CA ILE A 114 -18.33 9.23 15.69
C ILE A 114 -17.49 9.33 14.40
N MET A 115 -16.95 10.51 14.10
CA MET A 115 -16.09 10.81 12.96
C MET A 115 -14.77 10.02 12.97
N LEU A 116 -14.18 9.70 14.12
CA LEU A 116 -12.88 8.98 14.16
C LEU A 116 -12.98 7.52 13.69
N PRO A 117 -13.88 6.67 14.23
CA PRO A 117 -14.04 5.30 13.75
C PRO A 117 -14.47 5.23 12.28
N LEU A 118 -15.28 6.19 11.82
CA LEU A 118 -15.65 6.34 10.41
C LEU A 118 -14.43 6.67 9.54
N ALA A 119 -13.56 7.58 9.98
CA ALA A 119 -12.32 7.89 9.27
C ALA A 119 -11.40 6.66 9.20
N VAL A 120 -11.31 5.85 10.26
CA VAL A 120 -10.56 4.58 10.25
C VAL A 120 -11.18 3.59 9.26
N ALA A 121 -12.51 3.49 9.19
CA ALA A 121 -13.18 2.62 8.21
C ALA A 121 -12.89 3.02 6.76
N VAL A 122 -12.97 4.32 6.45
CA VAL A 122 -12.64 4.83 5.12
C VAL A 122 -11.17 4.60 4.82
N GLY A 123 -10.25 4.93 5.74
CA GLY A 123 -8.82 4.73 5.55
C GLY A 123 -8.42 3.27 5.40
N ALA A 124 -8.99 2.37 6.22
CA ALA A 124 -8.73 0.94 6.17
C ALA A 124 -9.22 0.35 4.84
N SER A 125 -10.42 0.73 4.37
CA SER A 125 -10.92 0.28 3.06
C SER A 125 -10.01 0.73 1.92
N ALA A 126 -9.59 1.99 1.89
CA ALA A 126 -8.64 2.51 0.91
C ALA A 126 -7.30 1.74 0.96
N THR A 127 -6.83 1.39 2.17
CA THR A 127 -5.58 0.65 2.38
C THR A 127 -5.67 -0.79 1.86
N VAL A 128 -6.81 -1.46 2.00
CA VAL A 128 -7.04 -2.79 1.39
C VAL A 128 -6.80 -2.72 -0.12
N PHE A 129 -7.42 -1.77 -0.81
CA PHE A 129 -7.26 -1.60 -2.25
C PHE A 129 -5.82 -1.25 -2.64
N ALA A 130 -5.17 -0.36 -1.89
CA ALA A 130 -3.78 0.01 -2.13
C ALA A 130 -2.83 -1.20 -2.02
N LEU A 131 -2.99 -2.02 -0.98
CA LEU A 131 -2.15 -3.20 -0.73
C LEU A 131 -2.38 -4.30 -1.78
N LEU A 132 -3.63 -4.52 -2.20
CA LEU A 132 -3.95 -5.46 -3.28
C LEU A 132 -3.36 -5.01 -4.61
N THR A 133 -3.49 -3.72 -4.95
CA THR A 133 -2.90 -3.15 -6.17
C THR A 133 -1.37 -3.27 -6.17
N GLY A 134 -0.74 -3.00 -5.03
CA GLY A 134 0.70 -3.19 -4.84
C GLY A 134 1.13 -4.66 -5.04
N THR A 135 0.33 -5.61 -4.56
CA THR A 135 0.58 -7.05 -4.75
C THR A 135 0.53 -7.44 -6.22
N ILE A 136 -0.53 -7.04 -6.93
CA ILE A 136 -0.71 -7.34 -8.35
C ILE A 136 0.45 -6.74 -9.16
N SER A 137 0.80 -5.49 -8.86
CA SER A 137 1.93 -4.82 -9.52
C SER A 137 3.25 -5.57 -9.29
N THR A 138 3.47 -6.09 -8.09
CA THR A 138 4.69 -6.85 -7.74
C THR A 138 4.74 -8.18 -8.48
N VAL A 139 3.62 -8.89 -8.54
CA VAL A 139 3.46 -10.13 -9.32
C VAL A 139 3.73 -9.91 -10.81
N LEU A 140 3.20 -8.83 -11.38
CA LEU A 140 3.41 -8.46 -12.78
C LEU A 140 4.85 -8.00 -13.06
N GLN A 141 5.51 -7.37 -12.09
CA GLN A 141 6.93 -7.00 -12.20
C GLN A 141 7.84 -8.24 -12.25
N VAL A 142 7.53 -9.27 -11.47
CA VAL A 142 8.28 -10.54 -11.47
C VAL A 142 8.08 -11.29 -12.79
N ASN A 143 6.85 -11.32 -13.33
CA ASN A 143 6.52 -11.94 -14.62
C ASN A 143 6.80 -11.04 -15.86
N TYR A 144 7.97 -10.40 -15.97
CA TYR A 144 8.48 -9.82 -17.23
C TYR A 144 8.12 -8.38 -17.66
N LYS A 145 7.61 -7.45 -16.82
CA LYS A 145 7.49 -6.02 -17.24
C LYS A 145 7.78 -5.00 -16.14
N MET A 146 9.07 -4.72 -15.94
CA MET A 146 9.57 -3.50 -15.25
C MET A 146 9.16 -2.17 -15.94
N GLN A 147 8.41 -2.20 -17.04
CA GLN A 147 8.09 -1.04 -17.88
C GLN A 147 6.76 -0.34 -17.54
N TYR A 148 5.94 -0.89 -16.64
CA TYR A 148 4.55 -0.43 -16.46
C TYR A 148 4.21 0.12 -15.06
N ASN A 149 5.21 0.26 -14.18
CA ASN A 149 5.05 1.05 -12.95
C ASN A 149 5.75 2.39 -13.13
N ALA A 150 4.99 3.33 -13.68
CA ALA A 150 5.17 4.76 -13.49
C ALA A 150 4.04 5.25 -12.60
#